data_AF-A0A8H6H2G1-F1
#
_entry.id   AF-A0A8H6H2G1-F1
#
_cell.length_a   1.000
_cell.length_b   1.000
_cell.length_c   1.000
_cell.angle_alpha   90.00
_cell.angle_beta   90.00
_cell.angle_gamma   90.00
#
_symmetry.space_group_name_H-M   'P 1'
#
loop_
_entity.id
_entity.type
_entity.pdbx_description
1 polymer ?
#
loop_
_entity_poly.entity_id
_entity_poly.type
_entity_poly.pdbx_seq_one_letter_code
_entity_poly.pdbx_strand_id
1 'polypeptide(L)'
;MIFAIAAALDLELEQMDVKTAFLYGGVKEEIYVTQPQGFDDKSGKVFRLRKALYGLKQSPRIWYQTLSDFLETLGFKPLNADVGVFIRGTTYIAVYVDDLLIAGPDKEEIRQIKAALSKKFEMTDLGPCQYYLGMSVRRDRRNKAIFLSQRAYVEKVLREFDMWESKPVTTPLSTSKFQPVPDEYKASETTKLWYAKAIGSLMYAMLGTRPDIAFAVSLCSRYLGNPTNEHVQAVKRIMRYLRGTIDLELVFSGPLRPLVGYTDSDWAGDHDTRRSTAGYVFNVGTGAISWSSKRQPTVALSSCEAEYMGQTQCTKEAIWLRGLLRELLAQYKHGDLQTTILYGDNQGAIAMAKNPQFHARTKHIDLQWHYVRERVSDGDVELQYVPTEQQIADGLTKPLPKDRFIVFRNALGLSNP
;
A
#
# COMPACT_ATOMS: atom_id res chain seq x y z
N MET A 1 3.67 -7.77 0.81
CA MET A 1 4.37 -8.87 0.10
C MET A 1 5.10 -9.84 1.03
N ILE A 2 5.98 -9.39 1.93
CA ILE A 2 6.72 -10.30 2.85
C ILE A 2 5.79 -11.22 3.63
N PHE A 3 4.67 -10.73 4.18
CA PHE A 3 3.67 -11.58 4.84
C PHE A 3 3.10 -12.67 3.92
N ALA A 4 2.86 -12.39 2.65
CA ALA A 4 2.37 -13.38 1.69
C ALA A 4 3.42 -14.49 1.43
N ILE A 5 4.69 -14.10 1.27
CA ILE A 5 5.81 -15.04 1.11
C ILE A 5 5.99 -15.87 2.39
N ALA A 6 5.96 -15.22 3.55
CA ALA A 6 6.12 -15.89 4.85
C ALA A 6 5.00 -16.89 5.13
N ALA A 7 3.75 -16.57 4.75
CA ALA A 7 2.65 -17.52 4.82
C ALA A 7 2.91 -18.73 3.90
N ALA A 8 3.19 -18.49 2.61
CA ALA A 8 3.35 -19.54 1.62
C ALA A 8 4.52 -20.50 1.90
N LEU A 9 5.65 -19.94 2.35
CA LEU A 9 6.88 -20.68 2.63
C LEU A 9 7.02 -21.09 4.10
N ASP A 10 6.02 -20.79 4.93
CA ASP A 10 6.01 -21.01 6.39
C ASP A 10 7.25 -20.45 7.12
N LEU A 11 7.75 -19.30 6.67
CA LEU A 11 8.93 -18.64 7.26
C LEU A 11 8.62 -18.12 8.66
N GLU A 12 9.55 -18.23 9.59
CA GLU A 12 9.50 -17.53 10.87
C GLU A 12 9.31 -16.02 10.65
N LEU A 13 8.58 -15.38 11.57
CA LEU A 13 8.35 -13.94 11.58
C LEU A 13 8.55 -13.44 13.01
N GLU A 14 9.64 -12.72 13.21
CA GLU A 14 10.08 -12.18 14.49
C GLU A 14 10.21 -10.66 14.37
N GLN A 15 9.98 -9.95 15.46
CA GLN A 15 10.03 -8.50 15.48
C GLN A 15 11.00 -7.99 16.54
N MET A 16 11.73 -6.94 16.20
CA MET A 16 12.53 -6.18 17.13
C MET A 16 12.26 -4.69 16.97
N ASP A 17 12.42 -3.94 18.04
CA ASP A 17 12.31 -2.49 18.06
C ASP A 17 13.61 -1.87 18.58
N VAL A 18 14.07 -0.80 17.93
CA VAL A 18 15.27 -0.06 18.35
C VAL A 18 14.90 1.12 19.23
N LYS A 19 15.36 1.09 20.49
CA LYS A 19 15.14 2.22 21.39
C LYS A 19 15.96 3.43 20.96
N THR A 20 15.30 4.56 20.77
CA THR A 20 15.92 5.84 20.42
C THR A 20 16.77 5.80 19.14
N ALA A 21 16.28 5.13 18.09
CA ALA A 21 16.95 4.88 16.81
C ALA A 21 17.83 6.04 16.29
N PHE A 22 17.32 7.27 16.28
CA PHE A 22 18.07 8.42 15.73
C PHE A 22 19.32 8.81 16.52
N LEU A 23 19.44 8.40 17.79
CA LEU A 23 20.57 8.77 18.66
C LEU A 23 21.84 7.93 18.41
N TYR A 24 21.77 6.90 17.58
CA TYR A 24 22.93 6.04 17.31
C TYR A 24 23.89 6.64 16.29
N GLY A 25 23.36 7.31 15.26
CA GLY A 25 24.18 7.76 14.14
C GLY A 25 24.90 9.08 14.39
N GLY A 26 26.13 9.16 13.89
CA GLY A 26 26.95 10.36 13.97
C GLY A 26 26.51 11.42 12.96
N VAL A 27 26.53 12.69 13.37
CA VAL A 27 26.28 13.83 12.48
C VAL A 27 27.60 14.25 11.86
N LYS A 28 27.67 14.29 10.52
CA LYS A 28 28.88 14.72 9.80
C LYS A 28 28.92 16.24 9.63
N GLU A 29 27.76 16.85 9.47
CA GLU A 29 27.57 18.28 9.33
C GLU A 29 27.85 19.02 10.65
N GLU A 30 28.32 20.27 10.57
CA GLU A 30 28.42 21.12 11.75
C GLU A 30 27.06 21.72 12.11
N ILE A 31 26.41 21.12 13.10
CA ILE A 31 25.11 21.58 13.58
C ILE A 31 25.24 21.99 15.04
N TYR A 32 24.80 23.20 15.31
CA TYR A 32 24.74 23.77 16.65
C TYR A 32 23.29 23.91 17.08
N VAL A 33 23.01 23.57 18.34
CA VAL A 33 21.71 23.73 18.97
C VAL A 33 21.82 24.61 20.19
N THR A 34 20.75 25.32 20.52
CA THR A 34 20.64 26.02 21.80
C THR A 34 20.75 25.02 22.94
N GLN A 35 21.28 25.46 24.07
CA GLN A 35 21.31 24.63 25.27
C GLN A 35 19.87 24.21 25.62
N PRO A 36 19.60 22.91 25.80
CA PRO A 36 18.27 22.45 26.15
C PRO A 36 17.90 22.91 27.56
N GLN A 37 16.60 22.96 27.84
CA GLN A 37 16.07 23.36 29.13
C GLN A 37 16.70 22.52 30.26
N GLY A 38 17.21 23.18 31.30
CA GLY A 38 17.93 22.55 32.42
C GLY A 38 19.45 22.46 32.25
N PHE A 39 19.98 22.73 31.05
CA PHE A 39 21.41 22.80 30.75
C PHE A 39 21.88 24.21 30.35
N ASP A 40 20.98 25.19 30.39
CA ASP A 40 21.30 26.59 30.16
C ASP A 40 22.10 27.13 31.36
N ASP A 41 23.40 27.33 31.13
CA ASP A 41 24.34 27.88 32.11
C ASP A 41 24.42 29.41 32.04
N LYS A 42 23.53 30.05 31.27
CA LYS A 42 23.49 31.49 30.98
C LYS A 42 24.77 32.02 30.32
N SER A 43 25.63 31.14 29.80
CA SER A 43 26.87 31.55 29.13
C SER A 43 26.65 32.09 27.72
N GLY A 44 25.45 31.89 27.15
CA GLY A 44 25.14 32.21 25.74
C GLY A 44 25.80 31.27 24.73
N LYS A 45 26.41 30.17 25.20
CA LYS A 45 27.04 29.17 24.33
C LYS A 45 25.99 28.24 23.71
N VAL A 46 26.39 27.59 22.62
CA VAL A 46 25.61 26.58 21.90
C VAL A 46 26.30 25.23 21.96
N PHE A 47 25.53 24.15 21.81
CA PHE A 47 26.08 22.79 21.76
C PHE A 47 26.26 22.33 20.33
N ARG A 48 27.44 21.80 19.99
CA ARG A 48 27.67 21.10 18.72
C ARG A 48 27.13 19.67 18.82
N LEU A 49 26.24 19.29 17.92
CA LEU A 49 25.73 17.94 17.84
C LEU A 49 26.78 16.98 17.29
N ARG A 50 27.07 15.92 18.04
CA ARG A 50 27.91 14.80 17.60
C ARG A 50 27.10 13.62 17.08
N LYS A 51 25.89 13.44 17.63
CA LYS A 51 24.93 12.39 17.28
C LYS A 51 23.62 13.03 16.85
N ALA A 52 22.88 12.33 15.99
CA ALA A 52 21.60 12.80 15.50
C ALA A 52 20.59 12.89 16.64
N LEU A 53 19.65 13.83 16.52
CA LEU A 53 18.55 14.06 17.47
C LEU A 53 17.21 13.99 16.75
N TYR A 54 16.15 13.70 17.48
CA TYR A 54 14.80 13.84 16.96
C TYR A 54 14.54 15.30 16.53
N GLY A 55 13.88 15.46 15.38
CA GLY A 55 13.57 16.77 14.78
C GLY A 55 14.57 17.27 13.73
N LEU A 56 15.77 16.67 13.61
CA LEU A 56 16.66 17.02 12.48
C LEU A 56 16.17 16.35 11.20
N LYS A 57 16.16 17.12 10.10
CA LYS A 57 15.77 16.63 8.76
C LYS A 57 16.57 15.41 8.29
N GLN A 58 17.83 15.29 8.70
CA GLN A 58 18.74 14.22 8.29
C GLN A 58 18.79 13.03 9.25
N SER A 59 18.15 13.09 10.42
CA SER A 59 18.20 12.01 11.42
C SER A 59 17.72 10.66 10.89
N PRO A 60 16.61 10.56 10.13
CA PRO A 60 16.18 9.29 9.55
C PRO A 60 17.22 8.68 8.61
N ARG A 61 17.86 9.51 7.78
CA ARG A 61 18.91 9.05 6.84
C ARG A 61 20.17 8.59 7.57
N ILE A 62 20.59 9.32 8.59
CA ILE A 62 21.75 8.98 9.43
C ILE A 62 21.52 7.64 10.13
N TRP A 63 20.32 7.44 10.68
CA TRP A 63 19.95 6.17 11.29
C TRP A 63 19.95 5.03 10.27
N TYR A 64 19.29 5.21 9.13
CA TYR A 64 19.28 4.20 8.07
C TYR A 64 20.69 3.78 7.67
N GLN A 65 21.61 4.73 7.44
CA GLN A 65 23.00 4.40 7.10
C GLN A 65 23.70 3.66 8.23
N THR A 66 23.50 4.09 9.47
CA THR A 66 24.11 3.45 10.65
C THR A 66 23.68 1.99 10.80
N LEU A 67 22.39 1.70 10.57
CA LEU A 67 21.87 0.34 10.59
C LEU A 67 22.33 -0.46 9.37
N SER A 68 22.29 0.13 8.16
CA SER A 68 22.73 -0.49 6.91
C SER A 68 24.18 -0.94 6.99
N ASP A 69 25.09 -0.04 7.42
CA ASP A 69 26.52 -0.34 7.57
C ASP A 69 26.72 -1.53 8.53
N PHE A 70 25.94 -1.60 9.61
CA PHE A 70 26.02 -2.72 10.54
C PHE A 70 25.48 -4.02 9.94
N LEU A 71 24.31 -3.99 9.28
CA LEU A 71 23.72 -5.17 8.64
C LEU A 71 24.64 -5.72 7.53
N GLU A 72 25.34 -4.86 6.80
CA GLU A 72 26.36 -5.25 5.83
C GLU A 72 27.50 -6.06 6.47
N THR A 73 27.94 -5.69 7.69
CA THR A 73 28.94 -6.51 8.43
C THR A 73 28.43 -7.90 8.81
N LEU A 74 27.10 -8.07 8.88
CA LEU A 74 26.45 -9.37 9.10
C LEU A 74 26.19 -10.12 7.79
N GLY A 75 26.59 -9.56 6.64
CA GLY A 75 26.42 -10.16 5.32
C GLY A 75 25.06 -9.88 4.66
N PHE A 76 24.24 -9.00 5.23
CA PHE A 76 23.01 -8.54 4.60
C PHE A 76 23.29 -7.49 3.54
N LYS A 77 22.45 -7.45 2.50
CA LYS A 77 22.48 -6.40 1.48
C LYS A 77 21.08 -5.82 1.28
N PRO A 78 20.93 -4.51 1.10
CA PRO A 78 19.63 -3.93 0.74
C PRO A 78 19.20 -4.43 -0.64
N LEU A 79 17.88 -4.57 -0.85
CA LEU A 79 17.33 -4.83 -2.18
C LEU A 79 17.44 -3.58 -3.05
N ASN A 80 17.57 -3.78 -4.36
CA ASN A 80 17.56 -2.67 -5.31
C ASN A 80 16.13 -2.11 -5.48
N ALA A 81 15.12 -2.98 -5.48
CA ALA A 81 13.72 -2.59 -5.60
C ALA A 81 13.17 -1.86 -4.35
N ASP A 82 13.70 -2.15 -3.17
CA ASP A 82 13.34 -1.50 -1.91
C ASP A 82 14.52 -1.52 -0.92
N VAL A 83 15.16 -0.35 -0.73
CA VAL A 83 16.33 -0.19 0.14
C VAL A 83 15.99 -0.41 1.63
N GLY A 84 14.72 -0.35 2.02
CA GLY A 84 14.28 -0.66 3.38
C GLY A 84 14.27 -2.14 3.72
N VAL A 85 14.44 -3.02 2.72
CA VAL A 85 14.47 -4.47 2.90
C VAL A 85 15.88 -4.99 2.64
N PHE A 86 16.40 -5.75 3.59
CA PHE A 86 17.71 -6.38 3.52
C PHE A 86 17.57 -7.90 3.35
N ILE A 87 18.45 -8.52 2.59
CA ILE A 87 18.47 -9.97 2.35
C ILE A 87 19.84 -10.57 2.64
N ARG A 88 19.85 -11.77 3.22
CA ARG A 88 21.00 -12.66 3.36
C ARG A 88 20.54 -14.10 3.16
N GLY A 89 20.92 -14.71 2.03
CA GLY A 89 20.41 -16.03 1.67
C GLY A 89 18.89 -16.01 1.55
N THR A 90 18.21 -16.77 2.41
CA THR A 90 16.75 -16.90 2.47
C THR A 90 16.10 -16.08 3.59
N THR A 91 16.89 -15.29 4.31
CA THR A 91 16.46 -14.49 5.47
C THR A 91 16.40 -13.01 5.10
N TYR A 92 15.32 -12.35 5.51
CA TYR A 92 15.01 -10.95 5.22
C TYR A 92 14.90 -10.14 6.50
N ILE A 93 15.29 -8.87 6.43
CA ILE A 93 15.02 -7.87 7.47
C ILE A 93 14.36 -6.68 6.79
N ALA A 94 13.08 -6.44 7.06
CA ALA A 94 12.39 -5.23 6.64
C ALA A 94 12.47 -4.19 7.76
N VAL A 95 13.04 -3.03 7.44
CA VAL A 95 13.28 -1.93 8.36
C VAL A 95 12.27 -0.82 8.07
N TYR A 96 11.55 -0.40 9.10
CA TYR A 96 10.74 0.81 9.07
C TYR A 96 11.10 1.66 10.28
N VAL A 97 11.99 2.63 10.08
CA VAL A 97 12.52 3.47 11.16
C VAL A 97 13.09 2.61 12.29
N ASP A 98 12.41 2.51 13.42
CA ASP A 98 12.77 1.76 14.63
C ASP A 98 12.28 0.30 14.62
N ASP A 99 11.25 -0.02 13.83
CA ASP A 99 10.70 -1.37 13.69
C ASP A 99 11.50 -2.24 12.71
N LEU A 100 11.94 -3.42 13.17
CA LEU A 100 12.58 -4.45 12.35
C LEU A 100 11.70 -5.71 12.30
N LEU A 101 11.26 -6.09 11.11
CA LEU A 101 10.62 -7.39 10.85
C LEU A 101 11.64 -8.35 10.26
N ILE A 102 11.93 -9.43 10.97
CA ILE A 102 12.87 -10.47 10.56
C ILE A 102 12.07 -11.68 10.09
N ALA A 103 12.31 -12.10 8.85
CA ALA A 103 11.61 -13.22 8.22
C ALA A 103 12.60 -14.24 7.65
N GLY A 104 12.50 -15.52 8.01
CA GLY A 104 13.44 -16.53 7.51
C GLY A 104 13.05 -17.96 7.89
N PRO A 105 13.67 -18.99 7.28
CA PRO A 105 13.30 -20.37 7.55
C PRO A 105 13.89 -20.93 8.85
N ASP A 106 15.02 -20.38 9.33
CA ASP A 106 15.77 -20.92 10.46
C ASP A 106 15.67 -20.04 11.72
N LYS A 107 15.07 -20.59 12.78
CA LYS A 107 14.95 -19.93 14.09
C LYS A 107 16.29 -19.67 14.76
N GLU A 108 17.28 -20.54 14.56
CA GLU A 108 18.61 -20.37 15.15
C GLU A 108 19.33 -19.19 14.51
N GLU A 109 19.30 -19.11 13.18
CA GLU A 109 19.84 -17.97 12.43
C GLU A 109 19.21 -16.65 12.91
N ILE A 110 17.88 -16.62 13.03
CA ILE A 110 17.17 -15.43 13.52
C ILE A 110 17.61 -15.08 14.95
N ARG A 111 17.75 -16.06 15.84
CA ARG A 111 18.23 -15.79 17.21
C ARG A 111 19.62 -15.17 17.22
N GLN A 112 20.53 -15.64 16.36
CA GLN A 112 21.87 -15.07 16.23
C GLN A 112 21.84 -13.64 15.69
N ILE A 113 20.98 -13.36 14.71
CA ILE A 113 20.76 -11.99 14.19
C ILE A 113 20.26 -11.07 15.31
N LYS A 114 19.24 -11.50 16.06
CA LYS A 114 18.67 -10.74 17.18
C LYS A 114 19.71 -10.44 18.27
N ALA A 115 20.57 -11.42 18.59
CA ALA A 115 21.67 -11.24 19.54
C ALA A 115 22.73 -10.26 19.03
N ALA A 116 23.07 -10.31 17.74
CA ALA A 116 24.01 -9.37 17.13
C ALA A 116 23.47 -7.93 17.14
N LEU A 117 22.19 -7.74 16.79
CA LEU A 117 21.50 -6.44 16.87
C LEU A 117 21.49 -5.90 18.31
N SER A 118 21.11 -6.74 19.29
CA SER A 118 21.06 -6.36 20.71
C SER A 118 22.44 -6.06 21.31
N LYS A 119 23.51 -6.61 20.74
CA LYS A 119 24.89 -6.28 21.13
C LYS A 119 25.31 -4.90 20.62
N LYS A 120 24.78 -4.46 19.47
CA LYS A 120 25.16 -3.21 18.81
C LYS A 120 24.29 -2.03 19.24
N PHE A 121 22.99 -2.27 19.40
CA PHE A 121 21.97 -1.27 19.70
C PHE A 121 21.17 -1.71 20.92
N GLU A 122 20.61 -0.76 21.66
CA GLU A 122 19.61 -1.08 22.69
C GLU A 122 18.31 -1.48 21.99
N MET A 123 18.01 -2.78 22.03
CA MET A 123 16.87 -3.37 21.36
C MET A 123 15.80 -3.82 22.36
N THR A 124 14.54 -3.76 21.94
CA THR A 124 13.44 -4.49 22.56
C THR A 124 13.11 -5.70 21.67
N ASP A 125 13.19 -6.90 22.23
CA ASP A 125 12.76 -8.11 21.55
C ASP A 125 11.25 -8.30 21.75
N LEU A 126 10.48 -8.20 20.66
CA LEU A 126 9.03 -8.35 20.67
C LEU A 126 8.57 -9.80 20.36
N GLY A 127 9.52 -10.70 20.11
CA GLY A 127 9.26 -12.10 19.80
C GLY A 127 8.55 -12.30 18.46
N PRO A 128 7.66 -13.31 18.34
CA PRO A 128 6.87 -13.53 17.14
C PRO A 128 6.05 -12.29 16.77
N CYS A 129 6.05 -11.93 15.50
CA CYS A 129 5.33 -10.74 15.03
C CYS A 129 3.81 -10.87 15.24
N GLN A 130 3.28 -10.09 16.19
CA GLN A 130 1.85 -9.99 16.48
C GLN A 130 1.27 -8.62 16.11
N TYR A 131 2.11 -7.59 15.94
CA TYR A 131 1.68 -6.25 15.58
C TYR A 131 2.78 -5.50 14.83
N TYR A 132 2.53 -5.09 13.59
CA TYR A 132 3.53 -4.41 12.76
C TYR A 132 2.89 -3.24 12.00
N LEU A 133 3.49 -2.04 12.10
CA LEU A 133 3.05 -0.83 11.38
C LEU A 133 1.56 -0.51 11.52
N GLY A 134 1.01 -0.70 12.72
CA GLY A 134 -0.40 -0.41 13.01
C GLY A 134 -1.37 -1.53 12.64
N MET A 135 -0.87 -2.69 12.25
CA MET A 135 -1.66 -3.87 11.88
C MET A 135 -1.39 -5.01 12.87
N SER A 136 -2.45 -5.59 13.43
CA SER A 136 -2.33 -6.88 14.10
C SER A 136 -2.07 -7.99 13.10
N VAL A 137 -1.20 -8.92 13.48
CA VAL A 137 -0.74 -10.05 12.67
C VAL A 137 -1.08 -11.32 13.42
N ARG A 138 -1.89 -12.17 12.80
CA ARG A 138 -2.22 -13.50 13.32
C ARG A 138 -1.72 -14.55 12.36
N ARG A 139 -1.09 -15.61 12.88
CA ARG A 139 -0.51 -16.68 12.08
C ARG A 139 -1.13 -18.03 12.40
N ASP A 140 -1.52 -18.74 11.35
CA ASP A 140 -1.94 -20.14 11.39
C ASP A 140 -0.98 -20.99 10.55
N ARG A 141 -0.08 -21.71 11.23
CA ARG A 141 0.92 -22.55 10.55
C ARG A 141 0.31 -23.78 9.88
N ARG A 142 -0.75 -24.34 10.46
CA ARG A 142 -1.37 -25.57 9.92
C ARG A 142 -1.93 -25.31 8.53
N ASN A 143 -2.54 -24.14 8.35
CA ASN A 143 -3.12 -23.73 7.07
C ASN A 143 -2.19 -22.84 6.24
N LYS A 144 -0.94 -22.61 6.70
CA LYS A 144 0.03 -21.70 6.05
C LYS A 144 -0.60 -20.34 5.74
N ALA A 145 -1.22 -19.75 6.77
CA ALA A 145 -1.98 -18.53 6.63
C ALA A 145 -1.51 -17.42 7.59
N ILE A 146 -1.56 -16.19 7.10
CA ILE A 146 -1.33 -14.97 7.88
C ILE A 146 -2.50 -14.02 7.63
N PHE A 147 -3.01 -13.46 8.71
CA PHE A 147 -4.15 -12.56 8.75
C PHE A 147 -3.66 -11.19 9.24
N LEU A 148 -3.97 -10.13 8.49
CA LEU A 148 -3.66 -8.76 8.84
C LEU A 148 -4.95 -8.00 9.16
N SER A 149 -5.00 -7.36 10.32
CA SER A 149 -6.19 -6.60 10.75
C SER A 149 -5.84 -5.26 11.37
N GLN A 150 -6.64 -4.24 11.06
CA GLN A 150 -6.61 -2.93 11.71
C GLN A 150 -7.85 -2.69 12.60
N ARG A 151 -8.47 -3.76 13.13
CA ARG A 151 -9.69 -3.67 13.97
C ARG A 151 -9.59 -2.58 15.05
N ALA A 152 -8.53 -2.57 15.85
CA ALA A 152 -8.34 -1.60 16.93
C ALA A 152 -8.23 -0.15 16.42
N TYR A 153 -7.54 0.05 15.29
CA TYR A 153 -7.44 1.36 14.65
C TYR A 153 -8.79 1.81 14.09
N VAL A 154 -9.51 0.93 13.40
CA VAL A 154 -10.86 1.22 12.87
C VAL A 154 -11.81 1.56 14.01
N GLU A 155 -11.80 0.82 15.12
CA GLU A 155 -12.59 1.14 16.32
C GLU A 155 -12.26 2.55 16.85
N LYS A 156 -10.97 2.88 17.01
CA LYS A 156 -10.54 4.21 17.44
C LYS A 156 -11.10 5.30 16.53
N VAL A 157 -10.97 5.14 15.21
CA VAL A 157 -11.48 6.09 14.22
C VAL A 157 -13.01 6.21 14.33
N LEU A 158 -13.73 5.09 14.42
CA LEU A 158 -15.19 5.13 14.53
C LEU A 158 -15.66 5.82 15.81
N ARG A 159 -14.96 5.67 16.93
CA ARG A 159 -15.25 6.40 18.17
C ARG A 159 -14.93 7.89 18.05
N GLU A 160 -13.80 8.24 17.45
CA GLU A 160 -13.37 9.62 17.24
C GLU A 160 -14.35 10.45 16.39
N PHE A 161 -15.06 9.80 15.47
CA PHE A 161 -16.03 10.46 14.58
C PHE A 161 -17.50 10.19 14.97
N ASP A 162 -17.77 9.67 16.17
CA ASP A 162 -19.12 9.34 16.66
C ASP A 162 -19.89 8.35 15.76
N MET A 163 -19.16 7.43 15.11
CA MET A 163 -19.69 6.43 14.18
C MET A 163 -19.67 5.01 14.76
N TRP A 164 -19.21 4.81 16.00
CA TRP A 164 -19.17 3.49 16.64
C TRP A 164 -20.55 2.85 16.83
N GLU A 165 -21.54 3.64 17.26
CA GLU A 165 -22.93 3.19 17.46
C GLU A 165 -23.78 3.31 16.18
N SER A 166 -23.15 3.59 15.04
CA SER A 166 -23.88 3.80 13.79
C SER A 166 -24.44 2.48 13.22
N LYS A 167 -25.64 2.55 12.64
CA LYS A 167 -26.28 1.38 11.99
C LYS A 167 -25.43 0.94 10.78
N PRO A 168 -24.93 -0.30 10.73
CA PRO A 168 -24.09 -0.77 9.64
C PRO A 168 -24.76 -0.68 8.25
N VAL A 169 -23.93 -0.63 7.21
CA VAL A 169 -24.36 -0.76 5.80
C VAL A 169 -23.47 -1.78 5.09
N THR A 170 -23.95 -2.32 3.96
CA THR A 170 -23.27 -3.42 3.27
C THR A 170 -22.26 -2.98 2.21
N THR A 171 -22.27 -1.71 1.80
CA THR A 171 -21.33 -1.15 0.82
C THR A 171 -20.81 0.22 1.28
N PRO A 172 -19.54 0.58 0.99
CA PRO A 172 -18.95 1.84 1.44
C PRO A 172 -19.52 3.06 0.73
N LEU A 173 -20.06 2.88 -0.47
CA LEU A 173 -20.61 3.96 -1.30
C LEU A 173 -21.98 3.58 -1.89
N SER A 174 -22.82 4.57 -2.19
CA SER A 174 -24.05 4.40 -2.97
C SER A 174 -23.71 4.29 -4.46
N THR A 175 -24.57 3.63 -5.24
CA THR A 175 -24.50 3.66 -6.72
C THR A 175 -25.04 4.96 -7.31
N SER A 176 -25.70 5.79 -6.49
CA SER A 176 -26.10 7.15 -6.86
C SER A 176 -24.88 8.04 -7.05
N LYS A 177 -24.94 8.91 -8.07
CA LYS A 177 -23.90 9.92 -8.33
C LYS A 177 -24.09 11.12 -7.41
N PHE A 178 -22.98 11.73 -7.00
CA PHE A 178 -23.01 13.02 -6.32
C PHE A 178 -23.56 14.11 -7.23
N GLN A 179 -24.30 15.04 -6.64
CA GLN A 179 -24.77 16.21 -7.35
C GLN A 179 -23.60 17.19 -7.55
N PRO A 180 -23.59 17.95 -8.66
CA PRO A 180 -22.65 19.05 -8.82
C PRO A 180 -22.73 20.00 -7.63
N VAL A 181 -21.57 20.45 -7.15
CA VAL A 181 -21.52 21.46 -6.08
C VAL A 181 -21.99 22.80 -6.67
N PRO A 182 -23.00 23.47 -6.07
CA PRO A 182 -23.43 24.78 -6.54
C PRO A 182 -22.27 25.80 -6.48
N ASP A 183 -22.12 26.65 -7.50
CA ASP A 183 -21.01 27.62 -7.60
C ASP A 183 -20.90 28.55 -6.38
N GLU A 184 -22.04 28.90 -5.78
CA GLU A 184 -22.11 29.79 -4.61
C GLU A 184 -21.82 29.05 -3.29
N TYR A 185 -21.85 27.72 -3.28
CA TYR A 185 -21.66 26.94 -2.05
C TYR A 185 -20.21 27.00 -1.58
N LYS A 186 -20.03 27.36 -0.31
CA LYS A 186 -18.74 27.30 0.39
C LYS A 186 -18.90 26.55 1.70
N ALA A 187 -18.18 25.44 1.83
CA ALA A 187 -18.09 24.69 3.06
C ALA A 187 -17.47 25.55 4.16
N SER A 188 -17.99 25.42 5.38
CA SER A 188 -17.37 26.04 6.55
C SER A 188 -15.99 25.44 6.83
N GLU A 189 -15.09 26.22 7.45
CA GLU A 189 -13.77 25.73 7.86
C GLU A 189 -13.87 24.53 8.82
N THR A 190 -14.90 24.50 9.67
CA THR A 190 -15.19 23.36 10.55
C THR A 190 -15.50 22.09 9.76
N THR A 191 -16.29 22.20 8.68
CA THR A 191 -16.62 21.06 7.83
C THR A 191 -15.40 20.59 7.06
N LYS A 192 -14.60 21.51 6.51
CA LYS A 192 -13.35 21.18 5.82
C LYS A 192 -12.37 20.45 6.73
N LEU A 193 -12.16 20.94 7.95
CA LEU A 193 -11.25 20.33 8.91
C LEU A 193 -11.73 18.92 9.33
N TRP A 194 -13.02 18.79 9.64
CA TRP A 194 -13.62 17.49 9.96
C TRP A 194 -13.45 16.51 8.79
N TYR A 195 -13.76 16.95 7.58
CA TYR A 195 -13.71 16.14 6.37
C TYR A 195 -12.29 15.69 6.03
N ALA A 196 -11.32 16.60 6.06
CA ALA A 196 -9.92 16.30 5.82
C ALA A 196 -9.37 15.30 6.84
N LYS A 197 -9.70 15.48 8.12
CA LYS A 197 -9.34 14.55 9.18
C LYS A 197 -9.95 13.16 8.96
N ALA A 198 -11.24 13.10 8.61
CA ALA A 198 -11.95 11.85 8.37
C ALA A 198 -11.38 11.09 7.17
N ILE A 199 -11.12 11.77 6.06
CA ILE A 199 -10.49 11.17 4.86
C ILE A 199 -9.09 10.67 5.18
N GLY A 200 -8.28 11.45 5.90
CA GLY A 200 -6.94 11.02 6.33
C GLY A 200 -6.95 9.74 7.16
N SER A 201 -7.86 9.65 8.14
CA SER A 201 -8.01 8.44 8.95
C SER A 201 -8.50 7.23 8.15
N LEU A 202 -9.46 7.42 7.23
CA LEU A 202 -9.93 6.35 6.36
C LEU A 202 -8.85 5.89 5.36
N MET A 203 -8.02 6.82 4.87
CA MET A 203 -6.93 6.52 3.96
C MET A 203 -5.87 5.63 4.61
N TYR A 204 -5.58 5.81 5.90
CA TYR A 204 -4.66 4.91 6.62
C TYR A 204 -5.19 3.47 6.73
N ALA A 205 -6.48 3.31 7.03
CA ALA A 205 -7.12 1.98 7.02
C ALA A 205 -7.11 1.36 5.60
N MET A 206 -7.41 2.18 4.59
CA MET A 206 -7.41 1.80 3.18
C MET A 206 -6.05 1.29 2.69
N LEU A 207 -4.95 1.93 3.11
CA LEU A 207 -3.59 1.56 2.72
C LEU A 207 -3.05 0.35 3.48
N GLY A 208 -3.50 0.12 4.70
CA GLY A 208 -3.04 -1.00 5.52
C GLY A 208 -3.74 -2.31 5.18
N THR A 209 -5.05 -2.39 5.48
CA THR A 209 -5.79 -3.68 5.45
C THR A 209 -7.16 -3.59 4.81
N ARG A 210 -7.62 -2.42 4.37
CA ARG A 210 -8.97 -2.20 3.82
C ARG A 210 -8.96 -1.75 2.35
N PRO A 211 -8.42 -2.55 1.42
CA PRO A 211 -8.44 -2.22 0.00
C PRO A 211 -9.87 -2.06 -0.55
N ASP A 212 -10.86 -2.66 0.09
CA ASP A 212 -12.27 -2.64 -0.28
C ASP A 212 -12.94 -1.25 -0.16
N ILE A 213 -12.32 -0.30 0.56
CA ILE A 213 -12.80 1.09 0.62
C ILE A 213 -12.05 2.04 -0.32
N ALA A 214 -11.09 1.54 -1.11
CA ALA A 214 -10.18 2.37 -1.88
C ALA A 214 -10.87 3.33 -2.86
N PHE A 215 -11.85 2.83 -3.61
CA PHE A 215 -12.63 3.67 -4.51
C PHE A 215 -13.42 4.74 -3.76
N ALA A 216 -14.12 4.36 -2.69
CA ALA A 216 -14.97 5.28 -1.93
C ALA A 216 -14.16 6.42 -1.30
N VAL A 217 -12.99 6.11 -0.71
CA VAL A 217 -12.08 7.10 -0.13
C VAL A 217 -11.49 8.00 -1.22
N SER A 218 -11.03 7.43 -2.33
CA SER A 218 -10.45 8.16 -3.47
C SER A 218 -11.45 9.11 -4.15
N LEU A 219 -12.72 8.71 -4.27
CA LEU A 219 -13.77 9.57 -4.78
C LEU A 219 -14.06 10.73 -3.81
N CYS A 220 -14.23 10.42 -2.52
CA CYS A 220 -14.53 11.43 -1.50
C CYS A 220 -13.37 12.44 -1.34
N SER A 221 -12.11 12.00 -1.46
CA SER A 221 -10.95 12.91 -1.32
C SER A 221 -10.90 14.01 -2.39
N ARG A 222 -11.63 13.89 -3.50
CA ARG A 222 -11.72 14.94 -4.53
C ARG A 222 -12.37 16.22 -4.01
N TYR A 223 -13.18 16.12 -2.96
CA TYR A 223 -13.97 17.21 -2.40
C TYR A 223 -13.36 17.82 -1.13
N LEU A 224 -12.08 17.54 -0.81
CA LEU A 224 -11.40 18.06 0.38
C LEU A 224 -11.48 19.60 0.51
N GLY A 225 -11.42 20.33 -0.61
CA GLY A 225 -11.43 21.79 -0.61
C GLY A 225 -12.80 22.43 -0.39
N ASN A 226 -13.89 21.74 -0.75
CA ASN A 226 -15.26 22.26 -0.65
C ASN A 226 -16.30 21.14 -0.47
N PRO A 227 -16.28 20.39 0.66
CA PRO A 227 -17.19 19.27 0.88
C PRO A 227 -18.62 19.74 1.18
N THR A 228 -19.61 19.19 0.49
CA THR A 228 -21.05 19.40 0.76
C THR A 228 -21.54 18.44 1.85
N ASN A 229 -22.78 18.64 2.32
CA ASN A 229 -23.41 17.67 3.22
C ASN A 229 -23.54 16.28 2.59
N GLU A 230 -23.76 16.18 1.27
CA GLU A 230 -23.80 14.90 0.56
C GLU A 230 -22.45 14.16 0.69
N HIS A 231 -21.33 14.88 0.50
CA HIS A 231 -19.99 14.32 0.68
C HIS A 231 -19.74 13.87 2.13
N VAL A 232 -20.18 14.66 3.12
CA VAL A 232 -20.09 14.29 4.54
C VAL A 232 -20.87 13.01 4.82
N GLN A 233 -22.08 12.86 4.28
CA GLN A 233 -22.87 11.64 4.43
C GLN A 233 -22.20 10.44 3.75
N ALA A 234 -21.51 10.63 2.62
CA ALA A 234 -20.74 9.57 1.98
C ALA A 234 -19.59 9.08 2.85
N VAL A 235 -18.83 9.99 3.48
CA VAL A 235 -17.76 9.62 4.43
C VAL A 235 -18.31 8.88 5.65
N LYS A 236 -19.43 9.36 6.21
CA LYS A 236 -20.15 8.64 7.27
C LYS A 236 -20.62 7.26 6.82
N ARG A 237 -21.04 7.10 5.56
CA ARG A 237 -21.41 5.79 5.00
C ARG A 237 -20.22 4.83 4.97
N ILE A 238 -19.02 5.29 4.58
CA ILE A 238 -17.80 4.47 4.63
C ILE A 238 -17.56 3.99 6.07
N MET A 239 -17.69 4.88 7.06
CA MET A 239 -17.54 4.52 8.47
C MET A 239 -18.61 3.50 8.94
N ARG A 240 -19.87 3.64 8.51
CA ARG A 240 -20.93 2.66 8.77
C ARG A 240 -20.64 1.30 8.15
N TYR A 241 -20.03 1.28 6.96
CA TYR A 241 -19.59 0.05 6.33
C TYR A 241 -18.48 -0.61 7.15
N LEU A 242 -17.43 0.16 7.49
CA LEU A 242 -16.35 -0.31 8.37
C LEU A 242 -16.88 -0.85 9.70
N ARG A 243 -17.92 -0.22 10.27
CA ARG A 243 -18.54 -0.68 11.52
C ARG A 243 -19.13 -2.09 11.40
N GLY A 244 -19.79 -2.37 10.28
CA GLY A 244 -20.39 -3.69 10.00
C GLY A 244 -19.39 -4.77 9.59
N THR A 245 -18.17 -4.36 9.20
CA THR A 245 -17.15 -5.28 8.69
C THR A 245 -15.83 -5.09 9.44
N ILE A 246 -15.90 -4.73 10.71
CA ILE A 246 -14.72 -4.37 11.51
C ILE A 246 -13.79 -5.57 11.74
N ASP A 247 -14.35 -6.77 11.68
CA ASP A 247 -13.64 -8.05 11.85
C ASP A 247 -13.03 -8.59 10.55
N LEU A 248 -13.20 -7.91 9.41
CA LEU A 248 -12.53 -8.35 8.18
C LEU A 248 -11.02 -8.22 8.30
N GLU A 249 -10.33 -9.28 7.91
CA GLU A 249 -8.88 -9.37 7.88
C GLU A 249 -8.41 -9.62 6.44
N LEU A 250 -7.27 -9.05 6.07
CA LEU A 250 -6.61 -9.37 4.81
C LEU A 250 -5.81 -10.66 4.98
N VAL A 251 -6.14 -11.68 4.20
CA VAL A 251 -5.65 -13.04 4.39
C VAL A 251 -4.73 -13.49 3.27
N PHE A 252 -3.52 -13.87 3.66
CA PHE A 252 -2.58 -14.57 2.80
C PHE A 252 -2.54 -16.03 3.21
N SER A 253 -2.87 -16.94 2.30
CA SER A 253 -2.91 -18.38 2.58
C SER A 253 -2.54 -19.19 1.35
N GLY A 254 -2.18 -20.46 1.57
CA GLY A 254 -1.90 -21.40 0.49
C GLY A 254 -0.51 -21.23 -0.13
N PRO A 255 -0.23 -21.96 -1.24
CA PRO A 255 1.08 -21.94 -1.87
C PRO A 255 1.34 -20.60 -2.57
N LEU A 256 2.62 -20.32 -2.78
CA LEU A 256 3.05 -19.16 -3.57
C LEU A 256 2.55 -19.35 -5.02
N ARG A 257 1.74 -18.41 -5.49
CA ARG A 257 1.22 -18.38 -6.87
C ARG A 257 1.92 -17.29 -7.68
N PRO A 258 1.95 -17.41 -9.02
CA PRO A 258 2.44 -16.34 -9.88
C PRO A 258 1.73 -15.02 -9.58
N LEU A 259 2.47 -13.92 -9.76
CA LEU A 259 1.90 -12.57 -9.67
C LEU A 259 0.86 -12.39 -10.77
N VAL A 260 -0.35 -11.98 -10.37
CA VAL A 260 -1.45 -11.69 -11.27
C VAL A 260 -2.01 -10.30 -10.94
N GLY A 261 -2.23 -9.50 -11.96
CA GLY A 261 -2.84 -8.18 -11.87
C GLY A 261 -4.21 -8.12 -12.54
N TYR A 262 -5.10 -7.28 -12.01
CA TYR A 262 -6.36 -6.88 -12.65
C TYR A 262 -6.36 -5.38 -12.80
N THR A 263 -6.88 -4.87 -13.90
CA THR A 263 -7.00 -3.43 -14.16
C THR A 263 -8.31 -3.11 -14.86
N ASP A 264 -8.88 -1.98 -14.48
CA ASP A 264 -10.12 -1.42 -15.04
C ASP A 264 -9.99 0.11 -15.06
N SER A 265 -10.77 0.78 -15.90
CA SER A 265 -10.93 2.22 -15.86
C SER A 265 -12.35 2.66 -16.20
N ASP A 266 -12.90 3.59 -15.42
CA ASP A 266 -14.10 4.28 -15.85
C ASP A 266 -13.80 5.18 -17.07
N TRP A 267 -14.83 5.65 -17.77
CA TRP A 267 -14.67 6.66 -18.81
C TRP A 267 -15.36 7.96 -18.42
N ALA A 268 -14.56 8.99 -18.21
CA ALA A 268 -15.00 10.33 -17.84
C ALA A 268 -15.97 10.33 -16.64
N GLY A 269 -15.65 9.53 -15.62
CA GLY A 269 -16.46 9.39 -14.41
C GLY A 269 -16.44 10.62 -13.50
N ASP A 270 -15.39 11.44 -13.59
CA ASP A 270 -15.33 12.74 -12.91
C ASP A 270 -16.15 13.78 -13.68
N HIS A 271 -17.25 14.26 -13.12
CA HIS A 271 -18.15 15.18 -13.82
C HIS A 271 -17.57 16.59 -13.97
N ASP A 272 -16.72 17.02 -13.04
CA ASP A 272 -16.14 18.36 -13.04
C ASP A 272 -14.98 18.47 -14.04
N THR A 273 -14.15 17.43 -14.10
CA THR A 273 -12.91 17.43 -14.90
C THR A 273 -12.96 16.53 -16.13
N ARG A 274 -13.99 15.69 -16.27
CA ARG A 274 -14.13 14.63 -17.30
C ARG A 274 -12.98 13.63 -17.31
N ARG A 275 -12.18 13.57 -16.25
CA ARG A 275 -11.09 12.61 -16.09
C ARG A 275 -11.63 11.26 -15.63
N SER A 276 -10.97 10.20 -16.09
CA SER A 276 -11.31 8.85 -15.71
C SER A 276 -10.74 8.45 -14.34
N THR A 277 -11.27 7.40 -13.73
CA THR A 277 -10.68 6.71 -12.58
C THR A 277 -10.09 5.39 -13.04
N ALA A 278 -8.79 5.18 -12.81
CA ALA A 278 -8.13 3.91 -13.07
C ALA A 278 -7.92 3.14 -11.76
N GLY A 279 -8.17 1.84 -11.81
CA GLY A 279 -7.94 0.92 -10.71
C GLY A 279 -7.03 -0.23 -11.13
N TYR A 280 -6.26 -0.73 -10.16
CA TYR A 280 -5.61 -2.02 -10.29
C TYR A 280 -5.52 -2.75 -8.96
N VAL A 281 -5.42 -4.07 -9.01
CA VAL A 281 -5.08 -4.90 -7.86
C VAL A 281 -4.15 -6.03 -8.28
N PHE A 282 -3.14 -6.30 -7.46
CA PHE A 282 -2.22 -7.41 -7.60
C PHE A 282 -2.36 -8.36 -6.43
N ASN A 283 -2.49 -9.65 -6.75
CA ASN A 283 -2.54 -10.72 -5.76
C ASN A 283 -1.28 -11.60 -5.88
N VAL A 284 -0.80 -12.06 -4.73
CA VAL A 284 0.15 -13.17 -4.64
C VAL A 284 -0.46 -14.19 -3.69
N GLY A 285 -0.74 -15.40 -4.19
CA GLY A 285 -1.53 -16.39 -3.45
C GLY A 285 -3.02 -16.01 -3.41
N THR A 286 -3.57 -15.82 -2.21
CA THR A 286 -5.02 -15.59 -1.98
C THR A 286 -5.40 -14.15 -1.63
N GLY A 287 -4.43 -13.25 -1.42
CA GLY A 287 -4.70 -11.89 -0.93
C GLY A 287 -4.04 -10.80 -1.77
N ALA A 288 -4.64 -9.62 -1.73
CA ALA A 288 -4.12 -8.41 -2.36
C ALA A 288 -2.82 -7.95 -1.68
N ILE A 289 -1.79 -7.72 -2.48
CA ILE A 289 -0.49 -7.22 -2.02
C ILE A 289 -0.20 -5.78 -2.48
N SER A 290 -0.89 -5.32 -3.52
CA SER A 290 -0.83 -3.95 -4.02
C SER A 290 -2.16 -3.61 -4.70
N TRP A 291 -2.66 -2.40 -4.48
CA TRP A 291 -3.92 -1.92 -5.06
C TRP A 291 -3.89 -0.42 -5.24
N SER A 292 -4.71 0.08 -6.16
CA SER A 292 -4.87 1.50 -6.40
C SER A 292 -6.24 1.81 -6.96
N SER A 293 -6.76 2.99 -6.61
CA SER A 293 -7.93 3.63 -7.21
C SER A 293 -7.60 5.11 -7.34
N LYS A 294 -7.29 5.57 -8.55
CA LYS A 294 -6.77 6.92 -8.77
C LYS A 294 -7.40 7.58 -9.98
N ARG A 295 -7.79 8.85 -9.82
CA ARG A 295 -8.18 9.69 -10.95
C ARG A 295 -6.98 9.87 -11.90
N GLN A 296 -7.18 9.59 -13.17
CA GLN A 296 -6.18 9.74 -14.21
C GLN A 296 -5.72 11.20 -14.31
N PRO A 297 -4.44 11.45 -14.65
CA PRO A 297 -3.89 12.80 -14.70
C PRO A 297 -4.43 13.61 -15.88
N THR A 298 -4.81 12.95 -16.98
CA THR A 298 -5.31 13.56 -18.22
C THR A 298 -6.69 13.01 -18.57
N VAL A 299 -7.43 13.75 -19.40
CA VAL A 299 -8.73 13.32 -19.94
C VAL A 299 -8.48 12.33 -21.07
N ALA A 300 -9.24 11.23 -21.08
CA ALA A 300 -9.21 10.24 -22.14
C ALA A 300 -10.30 10.51 -23.18
N LEU A 301 -9.96 10.44 -24.47
CA LEU A 301 -10.91 10.75 -25.57
C LEU A 301 -11.83 9.59 -25.92
N SER A 302 -11.57 8.38 -25.39
CA SER A 302 -12.43 7.21 -25.55
C SER A 302 -12.30 6.27 -24.35
N SER A 303 -13.25 5.34 -24.18
CA SER A 303 -13.14 4.28 -23.17
C SER A 303 -11.89 3.42 -23.39
N CYS A 304 -11.61 3.06 -24.64
CA CYS A 304 -10.41 2.31 -25.03
C CYS A 304 -9.12 3.01 -24.59
N GLU A 305 -9.07 4.34 -24.71
CA GLU A 305 -7.93 5.14 -24.27
C GLU A 305 -7.82 5.20 -22.74
N ALA A 306 -8.93 5.39 -22.03
CA ALA A 306 -8.96 5.39 -20.57
C ALA A 306 -8.44 4.06 -20.02
N GLU A 307 -8.90 2.95 -20.59
CA GLU A 307 -8.47 1.59 -20.23
C GLU A 307 -6.98 1.39 -20.49
N TYR A 308 -6.47 1.85 -21.62
CA TYR A 308 -5.04 1.74 -21.92
C TYR A 308 -4.17 2.55 -20.95
N MET A 309 -4.64 3.74 -20.56
CA MET A 309 -3.96 4.54 -19.54
C MET A 309 -3.96 3.82 -18.18
N GLY A 310 -5.06 3.15 -17.81
CA GLY A 310 -5.12 2.28 -16.64
C GLY A 310 -4.16 1.10 -16.72
N GLN A 311 -4.17 0.36 -17.83
CA GLN A 311 -3.25 -0.73 -18.13
C GLN A 311 -1.79 -0.30 -18.06
N THR A 312 -1.47 0.93 -18.46
CA THR A 312 -0.11 1.48 -18.35
C THR A 312 0.33 1.64 -16.89
N GLN A 313 -0.55 2.13 -16.00
CA GLN A 313 -0.23 2.21 -14.57
C GLN A 313 -0.11 0.82 -13.94
N CYS A 314 -1.03 -0.08 -14.29
CA CYS A 314 -0.97 -1.47 -13.86
C CYS A 314 0.34 -2.14 -14.30
N THR A 315 0.77 -1.93 -15.55
CA THR A 315 2.03 -2.48 -16.09
C THR A 315 3.23 -1.95 -15.30
N LYS A 316 3.29 -0.66 -15.00
CA LYS A 316 4.39 -0.09 -14.21
C LYS A 316 4.51 -0.73 -12.83
N GLU A 317 3.37 -0.90 -12.15
CA GLU A 317 3.32 -1.59 -10.86
C GLU A 317 3.74 -3.05 -10.98
N ALA A 318 3.29 -3.76 -12.03
CA ALA A 318 3.69 -5.14 -12.29
C ALA A 318 5.21 -5.27 -12.43
N ILE A 319 5.87 -4.38 -13.19
CA ILE A 319 7.32 -4.41 -13.38
C ILE A 319 8.06 -4.18 -12.05
N TRP A 320 7.61 -3.22 -11.23
CA TRP A 320 8.21 -3.00 -9.92
C TRP A 320 8.02 -4.20 -8.98
N LEU A 321 6.81 -4.75 -8.90
CA LEU A 321 6.51 -5.95 -8.10
C LEU A 321 7.30 -7.17 -8.58
N ARG A 322 7.49 -7.35 -9.89
CA ARG A 322 8.33 -8.41 -10.47
C ARG A 322 9.79 -8.24 -10.04
N GLY A 323 10.34 -7.02 -10.10
CA GLY A 323 11.69 -6.74 -9.61
C GLY A 323 11.86 -7.13 -8.15
N LEU A 324 10.94 -6.69 -7.30
CA LEU A 324 10.97 -6.98 -5.87
C LEU A 324 10.79 -8.48 -5.57
N LEU A 325 9.86 -9.17 -6.24
CA LEU A 325 9.68 -10.62 -6.11
C LEU A 325 10.91 -11.40 -6.58
N ARG A 326 11.56 -10.98 -7.68
CA ARG A 326 12.75 -11.63 -8.21
C ARG A 326 13.89 -11.57 -7.18
N GLU A 327 14.08 -10.42 -6.55
CA GLU A 327 15.11 -10.26 -5.52
C GLU A 327 14.78 -11.05 -4.24
N LEU A 328 13.52 -11.00 -3.77
CA LEU A 328 13.10 -11.76 -2.59
C LEU A 328 13.22 -13.27 -2.82
N LEU A 329 12.79 -13.77 -3.97
CA LEU A 329 12.73 -15.20 -4.26
C LEU A 329 14.01 -15.74 -4.93
N ALA A 330 15.05 -14.91 -5.10
CA ALA A 330 16.27 -15.28 -5.84
C ALA A 330 16.94 -16.56 -5.33
N GLN A 331 16.89 -16.79 -4.02
CA GLN A 331 17.48 -17.97 -3.36
C GLN A 331 16.48 -19.12 -3.14
N TYR A 332 15.23 -18.93 -3.57
CA TYR A 332 14.19 -19.95 -3.52
C TYR A 332 14.01 -20.58 -4.91
N LYS A 333 13.49 -21.81 -4.96
CA LYS A 333 13.18 -22.51 -6.24
C LYS A 333 12.14 -21.80 -7.12
N HIS A 334 11.63 -20.66 -6.67
CA HIS A 334 10.64 -19.80 -7.35
C HIS A 334 11.27 -18.52 -7.93
N GLY A 335 12.60 -18.44 -8.06
CA GLY A 335 13.30 -17.27 -8.60
C GLY A 335 12.96 -16.93 -10.06
N ASP A 336 12.60 -17.93 -10.87
CA ASP A 336 12.13 -17.73 -12.23
C ASP A 336 10.65 -17.32 -12.24
N LEU A 337 10.43 -16.01 -12.24
CA LEU A 337 9.09 -15.44 -12.35
C LEU A 337 8.53 -15.69 -13.75
N GLN A 338 7.42 -16.41 -13.82
CA GLN A 338 6.60 -16.50 -15.02
C GLN A 338 6.14 -15.11 -15.48
N THR A 339 5.80 -14.98 -16.76
CA THR A 339 5.14 -13.78 -17.30
C THR A 339 3.94 -13.41 -16.44
N THR A 340 3.86 -12.13 -16.05
CA THR A 340 2.78 -11.65 -15.19
C THR A 340 1.54 -11.37 -16.02
N ILE A 341 0.45 -12.09 -15.74
CA ILE A 341 -0.81 -11.89 -16.43
C ILE A 341 -1.52 -10.66 -15.86
N LEU A 342 -1.89 -9.73 -16.75
CA LEU A 342 -2.68 -8.54 -16.46
C LEU A 342 -4.05 -8.71 -17.11
N TYR A 343 -5.07 -8.89 -16.29
CA TYR A 343 -6.45 -9.05 -16.73
C TYR A 343 -7.13 -7.69 -16.91
N GLY A 344 -7.76 -7.50 -18.07
CA GLY A 344 -8.62 -6.36 -18.39
C GLY A 344 -9.85 -6.83 -19.18
N ASP A 345 -10.92 -6.04 -19.21
CA ASP A 345 -12.15 -6.38 -19.95
C ASP A 345 -12.31 -5.59 -21.26
N ASN A 346 -11.42 -4.63 -21.54
CA ASN A 346 -11.42 -3.90 -22.81
C ASN A 346 -10.54 -4.58 -23.88
N GLN A 347 -11.16 -5.32 -24.79
CA GLN A 347 -10.47 -5.99 -25.90
C GLN A 347 -9.73 -5.02 -26.83
N GLY A 348 -10.25 -3.80 -27.01
CA GLY A 348 -9.59 -2.76 -27.82
C GLY A 348 -8.26 -2.34 -27.21
N ALA A 349 -8.24 -2.07 -25.90
CA ALA A 349 -7.03 -1.72 -25.16
C ALA A 349 -6.01 -2.86 -25.18
N ILE A 350 -6.46 -4.10 -24.98
CA ILE A 350 -5.61 -5.30 -25.08
C ILE A 350 -5.01 -5.45 -26.48
N ALA A 351 -5.82 -5.26 -27.53
CA ALA A 351 -5.35 -5.34 -28.91
C ALA A 351 -4.32 -4.25 -29.23
N MET A 352 -4.48 -3.04 -28.68
CA MET A 352 -3.51 -1.95 -28.85
C MET A 352 -2.15 -2.28 -28.24
N ALA A 353 -2.12 -3.07 -27.16
CA ALA A 353 -0.87 -3.50 -26.52
C ALA A 353 -0.17 -4.64 -27.29
N LYS A 354 -0.88 -5.35 -28.17
CA LYS A 354 -0.33 -6.46 -28.97
C LYS A 354 0.02 -6.06 -30.41
N ASN A 355 -0.70 -5.09 -31.00
CA ASN A 355 -0.59 -4.77 -32.42
C ASN A 355 -0.09 -3.34 -32.70
N PRO A 356 0.94 -3.15 -33.54
CA PRO A 356 1.52 -1.85 -33.86
C PRO A 356 0.73 -1.01 -34.88
N GLN A 357 -0.46 -1.42 -35.34
CA GLN A 357 -1.12 -0.76 -36.48
C GLN A 357 -2.06 0.42 -36.12
N PHE A 358 -2.31 0.71 -34.83
CA PHE A 358 -3.38 1.63 -34.40
C PHE A 358 -2.97 3.11 -34.21
N HIS A 359 -1.95 3.63 -34.91
CA HIS A 359 -1.29 4.89 -34.52
C HIS A 359 -2.02 6.23 -34.77
N ALA A 360 -3.05 6.28 -35.64
CA ALA A 360 -3.53 7.58 -36.15
C ALA A 360 -4.31 8.44 -35.12
N ARG A 361 -5.00 7.84 -34.13
CA ARG A 361 -5.98 8.54 -33.28
C ARG A 361 -5.54 8.86 -31.84
N THR A 362 -4.29 8.57 -31.47
CA THR A 362 -3.89 8.47 -30.05
C THR A 362 -2.45 8.94 -29.79
N LYS A 363 -1.94 9.83 -30.65
CA LYS A 363 -0.56 10.38 -30.57
C LYS A 363 -0.21 11.01 -29.22
N HIS A 364 -1.19 11.51 -28.47
CA HIS A 364 -0.98 12.14 -27.16
C HIS A 364 -0.68 11.15 -26.02
N ILE A 365 -0.83 9.84 -26.25
CA ILE A 365 -0.42 8.78 -25.30
C ILE A 365 0.61 7.81 -25.87
N ASP A 366 1.28 8.16 -26.98
CA ASP A 366 2.20 7.28 -27.73
C ASP A 366 3.35 6.69 -26.87
N LEU A 367 3.89 7.45 -25.92
CA LEU A 367 4.90 6.93 -24.99
C LEU A 367 4.37 5.80 -24.08
N GLN A 368 3.11 5.92 -23.63
CA GLN A 368 2.47 4.87 -22.83
C GLN A 368 2.31 3.60 -23.65
N TRP A 369 2.02 3.76 -24.94
CA TRP A 369 1.91 2.65 -25.88
C TRP A 369 3.20 1.90 -26.05
N HIS A 370 4.26 2.61 -26.42
CA HIS A 370 5.57 2.02 -26.61
C HIS A 370 6.04 1.29 -25.36
N TYR A 371 5.87 1.90 -24.19
CA TYR A 371 6.25 1.27 -22.93
C TYR A 371 5.52 -0.07 -22.67
N VAL A 372 4.19 -0.12 -22.77
CA VAL A 372 3.44 -1.36 -22.50
C VAL A 372 3.77 -2.43 -23.55
N ARG A 373 3.88 -2.06 -24.83
CA ARG A 373 4.26 -2.99 -25.90
C ARG A 373 5.65 -3.57 -25.70
N GLU A 374 6.61 -2.75 -25.31
CA GLU A 374 7.98 -3.18 -25.01
C GLU A 374 7.96 -4.24 -23.90
N ARG A 375 7.25 -3.98 -22.79
CA ARG A 375 7.12 -4.94 -21.68
C ARG A 375 6.38 -6.23 -22.07
N VAL A 376 5.40 -6.16 -22.98
CA VAL A 376 4.75 -7.35 -23.54
C VAL A 376 5.70 -8.13 -24.46
N SER A 377 6.44 -7.44 -25.31
CA SER A 377 7.42 -8.04 -26.23
C SER A 377 8.58 -8.69 -25.49
N ASP A 378 9.01 -8.12 -24.37
CA ASP A 378 10.05 -8.67 -23.49
C ASP A 378 9.56 -9.91 -22.72
N GLY A 379 8.26 -10.23 -22.78
CA GLY A 379 7.65 -11.34 -22.05
C GLY A 379 7.49 -11.07 -20.55
N ASP A 380 7.64 -9.82 -20.10
CA ASP A 380 7.48 -9.46 -18.69
C ASP A 380 6.02 -9.52 -18.24
N VAL A 381 5.13 -9.03 -19.08
CA VAL A 381 3.69 -9.00 -18.83
C VAL A 381 2.91 -9.52 -20.03
N GLU A 382 1.73 -10.10 -19.78
CA GLU A 382 0.80 -10.47 -20.84
C GLU A 382 -0.60 -9.93 -20.50
N LEU A 383 -1.18 -9.17 -21.42
CA LEU A 383 -2.55 -8.69 -21.28
C LEU A 383 -3.54 -9.74 -21.79
N GLN A 384 -4.46 -10.15 -20.91
CA GLN A 384 -5.49 -11.13 -21.18
C GLN A 384 -6.89 -10.58 -20.88
N TYR A 385 -7.85 -11.01 -21.70
CA TYR A 385 -9.24 -10.63 -21.51
C TYR A 385 -9.86 -11.40 -20.36
N VAL A 386 -10.59 -10.71 -19.49
CA VAL A 386 -11.48 -11.29 -18.48
C VAL A 386 -12.89 -10.73 -18.67
N PRO A 387 -13.95 -11.54 -18.57
CA PRO A 387 -15.32 -11.02 -18.58
C PRO A 387 -15.54 -10.02 -17.43
N THR A 388 -16.37 -8.99 -17.65
CA THR A 388 -16.69 -7.96 -16.64
C THR A 388 -17.24 -8.59 -15.35
N GLU A 389 -17.85 -9.76 -15.39
CA GLU A 389 -18.31 -10.47 -14.19
C GLU A 389 -17.20 -11.01 -13.30
N GLN A 390 -16.03 -11.24 -13.87
CA GLN A 390 -14.83 -11.74 -13.20
C GLN A 390 -13.77 -10.64 -13.03
N GLN A 391 -14.05 -9.42 -13.49
CA GLN A 391 -13.17 -8.27 -13.37
C GLN A 391 -13.14 -7.77 -11.92
N ILE A 392 -12.07 -8.09 -11.20
CA ILE A 392 -11.91 -7.68 -9.80
C ILE A 392 -11.68 -6.16 -9.70
N ALA A 393 -11.01 -5.54 -10.68
CA ALA A 393 -10.68 -4.12 -10.61
C ALA A 393 -11.90 -3.18 -10.72
N ASP A 394 -13.08 -3.69 -11.10
CA ASP A 394 -14.35 -2.94 -11.13
C ASP A 394 -14.65 -2.23 -9.80
N GLY A 395 -14.37 -2.88 -8.66
CA GLY A 395 -14.61 -2.29 -7.34
C GLY A 395 -13.69 -1.12 -7.01
N LEU A 396 -12.66 -0.87 -7.84
CA LEU A 396 -11.69 0.20 -7.70
C LEU A 396 -11.97 1.40 -8.62
N THR A 397 -12.99 1.33 -9.48
CA THR A 397 -13.28 2.38 -10.47
C THR A 397 -14.71 2.90 -10.38
N LYS A 398 -15.65 2.12 -9.82
CA LYS A 398 -17.06 2.47 -9.75
C LYS A 398 -17.75 1.90 -8.50
N PRO A 399 -18.85 2.53 -8.03
CA PRO A 399 -19.65 1.94 -6.96
C PRO A 399 -20.35 0.68 -7.44
N LEU A 400 -20.31 -0.37 -6.63
CA LEU A 400 -20.91 -1.67 -6.95
C LEU A 400 -22.19 -1.93 -6.13
N PRO A 401 -23.21 -2.59 -6.72
CA PRO A 401 -24.30 -3.19 -5.94
C PRO A 401 -23.77 -4.21 -4.93
N LYS A 402 -24.56 -4.47 -3.87
CA LYS A 402 -24.16 -5.30 -2.73
C LYS A 402 -23.50 -6.63 -3.14
N ASP A 403 -24.14 -7.42 -4.00
CA ASP A 403 -23.67 -8.77 -4.30
C ASP A 403 -22.35 -8.74 -5.09
N ARG A 404 -22.22 -7.81 -6.05
CA ARG A 404 -20.98 -7.57 -6.80
C ARG A 404 -19.86 -7.06 -5.89
N PHE A 405 -20.19 -6.17 -4.96
CA PHE A 405 -19.22 -5.65 -4.00
C PHE A 405 -18.67 -6.73 -3.07
N ILE A 406 -19.51 -7.69 -2.64
CA ILE A 406 -19.07 -8.82 -1.81
C ILE A 406 -18.10 -9.72 -2.61
N VAL A 407 -18.40 -10.00 -3.88
CA VAL A 407 -17.51 -10.77 -4.76
C VAL A 407 -16.17 -10.05 -4.92
N PHE A 408 -16.18 -8.75 -5.24
CA PHE A 408 -14.99 -7.91 -5.31
C PHE A 408 -14.15 -8.01 -4.02
N ARG A 409 -14.78 -7.75 -2.87
CA ARG A 409 -14.12 -7.77 -1.56
C ARG A 409 -13.48 -9.11 -1.24
N ASN A 410 -14.19 -10.21 -1.50
CA ASN A 410 -13.66 -11.55 -1.26
C ASN A 410 -12.46 -11.85 -2.18
N ALA A 411 -12.49 -11.35 -3.42
CA ALA A 411 -11.39 -11.52 -4.37
C ALA A 411 -10.12 -10.70 -4.02
N LEU A 412 -10.24 -9.70 -3.15
CA LEU A 412 -9.10 -9.02 -2.51
C LEU A 412 -8.45 -9.85 -1.40
N GLY A 413 -9.07 -10.97 -1.01
CA GLY A 413 -8.63 -11.81 0.12
C GLY A 413 -9.07 -11.28 1.48
N LEU A 414 -10.16 -10.50 1.55
CA LEU A 414 -10.76 -10.10 2.82
C LEU A 414 -11.74 -11.16 3.30
N SER A 415 -11.49 -11.74 4.47
CA SER A 415 -12.38 -12.72 5.10
C SER A 415 -12.65 -12.37 6.56
N ASN A 416 -13.73 -12.93 7.11
CA ASN A 416 -13.92 -12.93 8.56
C ASN A 416 -12.94 -13.92 9.23
N PRO A 417 -12.63 -13.74 10.51
CA PRO A 417 -11.61 -14.50 11.24
C PRO A 417 -11.92 -15.99 11.40
#